data_AF-A0A524HEI0-F1
#
_entry.id   AF-A0A524HEI0-F1
#
_cell.length_a   1.000
_cell.length_b   1.000
_cell.length_c   1.000
_cell.angle_alpha   90.00
_cell.angle_beta   90.00
_cell.angle_gamma   90.00
#
_symmetry.space_group_name_H-M   'P 1'
#
loop_
_entity.id
_entity.type
_entity.pdbx_description
1 polymer ?
#
loop_
_entity_poly.entity_id
_entity_poly.type
_entity_poly.pdbx_seq_one_letter_code
_entity_poly.pdbx_strand_id
1 'polypeptide(L)' 'MAWYHDTLWCDGCGMEIRWAPLKKGQHTYCCQKCFKGEECDCEEYLDEYPANIQNNEASFPLTYT' A
#
# COMPACT_ATOMS: atom_id res chain seq x y z
N MET A 1 -10.97 21.06 12.71
CA MET A 1 -11.19 19.60 12.68
C MET A 1 -9.86 18.92 12.48
N ALA A 2 -9.36 18.16 13.46
CA ALA A 2 -8.21 17.27 13.26
C ALA A 2 -8.77 15.86 13.03
N TRP A 3 -8.62 15.34 11.81
CA TRP A 3 -8.98 13.97 11.48
C TRP A 3 -7.82 13.09 11.94
N TYR A 4 -7.89 12.55 13.16
CA TYR A 4 -6.95 11.51 13.59
C TYR A 4 -7.33 10.23 12.86
N HIS A 5 -6.63 9.93 11.77
CA HIS A 5 -6.60 8.58 11.25
C HIS A 5 -5.91 7.72 12.32
N ASP A 6 -6.67 6.80 12.93
CA ASP A 6 -6.12 5.79 13.82
C ASP A 6 -5.30 4.82 12.97
N THR A 7 -4.04 5.17 12.73
CA THR A 7 -3.13 4.38 11.92
C THR A 7 -2.62 3.22 12.75
N LEU A 8 -3.06 2.00 12.40
CA LEU A 8 -2.60 0.77 13.04
C LEU A 8 -1.32 0.29 12.38
N TRP A 9 -0.37 -0.18 13.18
CA TRP A 9 0.93 -0.67 12.73
C TRP A 9 1.12 -2.13 13.15
N CYS A 10 1.80 -2.90 12.32
CA CYS A 10 2.14 -4.28 12.62
C CYS A 10 3.37 -4.37 13.52
N ASP A 11 3.26 -4.97 14.70
CA ASP A 11 4.38 -5.28 15.61
C ASP A 11 5.40 -6.26 15.01
N GLY A 12 5.02 -7.02 13.97
CA GLY A 12 5.87 -8.03 13.35
C GLY A 12 6.74 -7.51 12.21
N CYS A 13 6.14 -6.79 11.25
CA CYS A 13 6.84 -6.28 10.07
C CYS A 13 6.97 -4.76 10.01
N GLY A 14 6.29 -4.02 10.89
CA GLY A 14 6.36 -2.56 10.92
C GLY A 14 5.57 -1.84 9.82
N MET A 15 4.70 -2.53 9.09
CA MET A 15 3.86 -1.89 8.06
C MET A 15 2.57 -1.31 8.62
N GLU A 16 2.02 -0.31 7.92
CA GLU A 16 0.68 0.23 8.18
C GLU A 16 -0.39 -0.81 7.81
N ILE A 17 -1.26 -1.13 8.76
CA ILE A 17 -2.35 -2.07 8.57
C ILE A 17 -3.58 -1.31 8.07
N ARG A 18 -3.89 -1.49 6.78
CA ARG A 18 -5.11 -0.93 6.15
C ARG A 18 -6.31 -1.88 6.16
N TRP A 19 -6.17 -3.06 6.74
CA TRP A 19 -7.19 -4.11 6.80
C TRP A 19 -7.42 -4.60 8.23
N ALA A 20 -8.28 -5.61 8.41
CA ALA A 20 -8.57 -6.17 9.73
C ALA A 20 -7.33 -6.86 10.33
N PRO A 21 -6.73 -6.33 11.41
CA PRO A 21 -5.53 -6.92 12.00
C PRO A 21 -5.84 -8.17 12.83
N LEU A 22 -4.83 -9.01 13.03
CA LEU A 22 -4.81 -10.05 14.04
C LEU A 22 -4.26 -9.50 15.34
N LYS A 23 -4.92 -9.78 16.48
CA LYS A 23 -4.48 -9.30 17.80
C LYS A 23 -4.04 -10.46 18.68
N LYS A 24 -2.91 -10.30 19.39
CA LYS A 24 -2.41 -11.25 20.40
C LYS A 24 -2.07 -10.49 21.68
N GLY A 25 -3.00 -10.46 22.63
CA GLY A 25 -2.83 -9.64 23.83
C GLY A 25 -2.78 -8.16 23.48
N GLN A 26 -1.61 -7.53 23.65
CA GLN A 26 -1.37 -6.12 23.33
C GLN A 26 -0.71 -5.90 21.96
N HIS A 27 -0.30 -6.97 21.27
CA HIS A 27 0.36 -6.87 19.96
C HIS A 27 -0.65 -6.99 18.81
N THR A 28 -0.43 -6.20 17.77
CA THR A 28 -1.25 -6.15 16.56
C THR A 28 -0.41 -6.59 15.35
N TYR A 29 -0.94 -7.50 14.56
CA TYR A 29 -0.25 -8.10 13.42
C TYR A 29 -1.07 -7.94 12.14
N CYS A 30 -0.40 -7.62 11.04
CA CYS A 30 -1.03 -7.52 9.73
C CYS A 30 -1.45 -8.90 9.18
N CYS A 31 -0.73 -9.97 9.50
CA CYS A 31 -0.98 -11.30 8.94
C CYS A 31 -0.63 -12.44 9.89
N GLN A 32 -1.04 -13.65 9.53
CA GLN A 32 -0.81 -14.85 10.36
C GLN A 32 0.67 -15.23 10.44
N LYS A 33 1.48 -14.90 9.42
CA LYS A 33 2.94 -15.11 9.45
C LYS A 33 3.61 -14.25 10.52
N CYS A 34 3.30 -12.95 10.55
CA CYS A 34 3.76 -12.05 11.62
C CYS A 34 3.30 -12.51 13.01
N PHE A 35 2.06 -13.01 13.12
CA PHE A 35 1.54 -13.56 14.38
C PHE A 35 2.33 -14.80 14.86
N LYS A 36 2.89 -15.59 13.94
CA LYS A 36 3.72 -16.76 14.22
C LYS A 36 5.22 -16.44 14.35
N GLY A 37 5.65 -15.24 13.94
CA GLY A 37 7.06 -14.86 13.87
C GLY A 37 7.79 -15.40 12.63
N GLU A 38 7.04 -15.69 11.56
CA GLU A 38 7.59 -16.11 10.26
C GLU A 38 7.84 -14.89 9.34
N GLU A 39 8.53 -15.09 8.22
CA GLU A 39 8.79 -14.00 7.26
C GLU A 39 7.47 -13.39 6.76
N CYS A 40 7.36 -12.08 6.84
CA CYS A 40 6.19 -11.38 6.33
C CYS A 40 6.26 -11.32 4.81
N ASP A 41 5.13 -11.63 4.17
CA ASP A 41 4.96 -11.57 2.71
C ASP A 41 3.84 -10.58 2.35
N CYS A 42 3.50 -9.69 3.28
CA CYS A 42 2.56 -8.61 3.00
C CYS A 42 3.30 -7.57 2.16
N GLU A 43 3.08 -7.59 0.86
CA GLU A 43 3.48 -6.50 -0.02
C GLU A 43 2.82 -5.20 0.48
N GLU A 44 3.65 -4.18 0.71
CA GLU A 44 3.16 -2.83 0.88
C GLU A 44 2.49 -2.44 -0.42
N TYR A 45 1.15 -2.32 -0.39
CA TYR A 45 0.41 -1.74 -1.50
C TYR A 45 0.77 -0.25 -1.53
N LEU A 46 1.89 0.07 -2.17
CA LEU A 46 2.11 1.40 -2.71
C LEU A 46 0.97 1.62 -3.67
N ASP A 47 0.09 2.56 -3.31
CA ASP A 47 -0.94 3.05 -4.20
C ASP A 47 -0.20 3.78 -5.35
N GLU A 48 0.31 3.00 -6.30
CA GLU A 48 0.82 3.49 -7.56
C GLU A 48 -0.38 4.09 -8.27
N TYR A 49 -0.56 5.40 -8.08
CA TYR A 49 -1.49 6.22 -8.84
C TYR A 49 -1.41 5.77 -10.30
N PRO A 50 -2.51 5.27 -10.91
CA PRO A 50 -2.43 4.79 -12.28
C PRO A 50 -2.06 5.97 -13.17
N ALA A 51 -0.86 5.93 -13.73
CA ALA A 51 -0.44 6.83 -14.79
C ALA A 51 -1.17 6.44 -16.08
N ASN A 52 -2.48 6.65 -16.15
CA ASN A 52 -3.23 6.48 -17.39
C ASN A 52 -4.23 7.62 -17.64
N ILE A 53 -3.72 8.76 -18.13
CA ILE A 53 -4.51 9.51 -19.11
C ILE A 53 -3.85 9.35 -20.47
N GLN A 54 -4.54 8.57 -21.27
CA GLN A 54 -4.32 8.28 -22.67
C GLN A 54 -4.70 9.52 -23.49
N ASN A 55 -3.73 10.15 -24.16
CA ASN A 55 -4.03 11.09 -25.24
C ASN A 55 -3.60 10.43 -26.56
N ASN A 56 -4.55 9.72 -27.17
CA ASN A 56 -4.56 9.48 -28.60
C ASN A 56 -4.84 10.82 -29.28
N GLU A 57 -3.79 11.55 -29.69
CA GLU A 57 -3.92 12.71 -30.56
C GLU A 57 -2.98 12.57 -31.75
N ALA A 58 -3.59 12.11 -32.85
CA ALA A 58 -3.29 12.38 -34.25
C ALA A 58 -1.83 12.66 -34.66
N SER A 59 -1.33 11.77 -35.52
CA SER A 59 -0.50 12.06 -36.70
C SER A 59 -0.28 13.54 -37.02
N PHE A 60 0.86 14.09 -36.63
CA PHE A 60 1.47 15.21 -37.35
C PHE A 60 2.92 14.82 -37.69
N PRO A 61 3.23 14.52 -38.96
CA PRO A 61 4.61 14.33 -39.36
C PRO A 61 5.32 15.68 -39.27
N LEU A 62 6.28 15.80 -38.35
CA LEU A 62 7.20 16.94 -38.32
C LEU A 62 8.23 16.77 -39.45
N THR A 63 7.83 17.12 -40.68
CA THR A 63 8.77 17.42 -41.76
C THR A 63 9.41 18.77 -41.45
N TYR A 64 10.61 18.74 -40.90
CA TYR A 64 11.49 19.91 -40.85
C TYR A 64 12.07 20.10 -42.25
N THR A 65 11.67 21.19 -42.92
CA THR A 65 12.34 21.72 -44.13
C THR A 65 13.42 22.69 -43.72
#